data_AF-A0A2L2X655-F1
#
_entry.id   AF-A0A2L2X655-F1
#
_cell.length_a   1.000
_cell.length_b   1.000
_cell.length_c   1.000
_cell.angle_alpha   90.00
_cell.angle_beta   90.00
_cell.angle_gamma   90.00
#
_symmetry.space_group_name_H-M   'P 1'
#
loop_
_entity.id
_entity.type
_entity.pdbx_description
1 polymer ?
#
loop_
_entity_poly.entity_id
_entity_poly.type
_entity_poly.pdbx_seq_one_letter_code
_entity_poly.pdbx_strand_id
1 'polypeptide(L)'
;LGYSGLEYFERDGILKLLKGFEVTYFEEEIKTLYFDSAYDILKHIKATGVSRFAKTQKGLWTKSHIEKFEKEYRERFCGQNGVGLTYHPIYCLAKKL
;
A
#
# COMPACT_ATOMS: atom_id res chain seq x y z
N LEU A 1 5.96 6.51 18.40
CA LEU A 1 4.97 5.89 17.47
C LEU A 1 5.63 4.66 16.85
N GLY A 2 5.54 3.50 17.50
CA GLY A 2 6.22 2.26 17.11
C GLY A 2 5.45 1.47 16.04
N TYR A 3 5.33 2.03 14.84
CA TYR A 3 4.78 1.29 13.71
C TYR A 3 5.93 0.68 12.92
N SER A 4 6.15 -0.64 13.03
CA SER A 4 6.91 -1.36 12.02
C SER A 4 5.98 -1.58 10.82
N GLY A 5 6.26 -0.85 9.73
CA GLY A 5 5.69 -1.16 8.42
C GLY A 5 6.10 -2.56 7.97
N LEU A 6 5.47 -3.04 6.91
CA LEU A 6 6.00 -4.21 6.21
C LEU A 6 7.34 -3.81 5.57
N GLU A 7 8.34 -4.67 5.74
CA GLU A 7 9.60 -4.54 5.02
C GLU A 7 9.36 -5.01 3.58
N TYR A 8 9.53 -4.12 2.62
CA TYR A 8 9.42 -4.45 1.20
C TYR A 8 10.80 -4.82 0.68
N PHE A 9 10.94 -6.04 0.17
CA PHE A 9 12.19 -6.51 -0.41
C PHE A 9 12.37 -5.95 -1.83
N GLU A 10 13.58 -5.51 -2.13
CA GLU A 10 14.03 -5.32 -3.51
C GLU A 10 14.19 -6.68 -4.21
N ARG A 11 14.29 -6.66 -5.55
CA ARG A 11 14.42 -7.85 -6.40
C ARG A 11 15.39 -8.89 -5.84
N ASP A 12 16.61 -8.50 -5.47
CA ASP A 12 17.63 -9.43 -4.98
C ASP A 12 17.23 -10.12 -3.66
N GLY A 13 16.49 -9.42 -2.81
CA GLY A 13 15.91 -9.99 -1.59
C GLY A 13 14.91 -11.08 -1.92
N ILE A 14 14.04 -10.83 -2.90
CA ILE A 14 13.02 -11.79 -3.35
C ILE A 14 13.67 -13.00 -4.04
N LEU A 15 14.66 -12.79 -4.90
CA LEU A 15 15.39 -13.89 -5.54
C LEU A 15 16.12 -14.77 -4.52
N LYS A 16 16.64 -14.19 -3.43
CA LYS A 16 17.22 -14.96 -2.32
C LYS A 16 16.18 -15.83 -1.61
N LEU A 17 14.94 -15.37 -1.47
CA LEU A 17 13.84 -16.17 -0.90
C LEU A 17 13.46 -17.35 -1.81
N LEU A 18 13.71 -17.24 -3.12
CA LEU A 18 13.34 -18.23 -4.13
C LEU A 18 14.46 -19.19 -4.54
N LYS A 19 15.54 -19.31 -3.75
CA LYS A 19 16.74 -20.13 -4.07
C LYS A 19 16.51 -21.61 -4.41
N GLY A 20 15.32 -22.17 -4.14
CA GLY A 20 14.94 -23.54 -4.50
C GLY A 20 14.09 -23.66 -5.77
N PHE A 21 13.92 -22.56 -6.51
CA PHE A 21 13.10 -22.49 -7.71
C PHE A 21 13.90 -21.88 -8.86
N GLU A 22 13.59 -22.27 -10.09
CA GLU A 22 14.04 -21.54 -11.28
C GLU A 22 13.05 -20.40 -11.53
N VAL A 23 13.50 -19.16 -11.33
CA VAL A 23 12.72 -17.96 -11.65
C VAL A 23 12.78 -17.72 -13.15
N THR A 24 11.67 -17.92 -13.85
CA THR A 24 11.57 -17.75 -15.30
C THR A 24 11.10 -16.36 -15.70
N TYR A 25 10.46 -15.63 -14.77
CA TYR A 25 9.97 -14.29 -14.99
C TYR A 25 9.97 -13.48 -13.70
N PHE A 26 10.35 -12.21 -13.82
CA PHE A 26 10.28 -11.24 -12.73
C PHE A 26 10.02 -9.85 -13.31
N GLU A 27 8.95 -9.21 -12.88
CA GLU A 27 8.56 -7.86 -13.29
C GLU A 27 8.12 -7.04 -12.08
N GLU A 28 8.37 -5.74 -12.16
CA GLU A 28 7.88 -4.72 -11.23
C GLU A 28 7.15 -3.65 -12.03
N GLU A 29 6.04 -3.14 -11.50
CA GLU A 29 5.24 -2.10 -12.13
C GLU A 29 4.95 -1.01 -11.10
N ILE A 30 4.96 0.26 -11.51
CA ILE A 30 4.41 1.36 -10.69
C ILE A 30 3.02 1.70 -11.22
N LYS A 31 2.01 1.49 -10.39
CA LYS A 31 0.61 1.77 -10.72
C LYS A 31 0.00 2.76 -9.76
N THR A 32 -0.50 3.88 -10.27
CA THR A 32 -1.22 4.87 -9.45
C THR A 32 -2.72 4.75 -9.67
N LEU A 33 -3.46 4.57 -8.58
CA LEU A 33 -4.91 4.70 -8.55
C LEU A 33 -5.26 6.10 -8.05
N TYR A 34 -6.29 6.71 -8.64
CA TYR A 34 -6.77 8.03 -8.25
C TYR A 34 -8.14 7.93 -7.61
N PHE A 35 -8.38 8.76 -6.59
CA PHE A 35 -9.60 8.79 -5.81
C PHE A 35 -10.08 10.23 -5.61
N ASP A 36 -11.38 10.41 -5.44
CA ASP A 36 -12.00 11.72 -5.21
C ASP A 36 -11.66 12.30 -3.83
N SER A 37 -11.37 11.43 -2.85
CA SER A 37 -11.06 11.78 -1.46
C SER A 37 -10.05 10.82 -0.82
N ALA A 38 -9.36 11.29 0.22
CA ALA A 38 -8.52 10.41 1.03
C ALA A 38 -9.37 9.41 1.84
N TYR A 39 -10.63 9.73 2.12
CA TYR A 39 -11.59 8.78 2.68
C TYR A 39 -11.83 7.57 1.77
N ASP A 40 -11.92 7.77 0.46
CA ASP A 40 -12.08 6.67 -0.50
C ASP A 40 -10.82 5.81 -0.60
N ILE A 41 -9.64 6.39 -0.41
CA ILE A 41 -8.38 5.64 -0.23
C ILE A 41 -8.46 4.75 1.02
N LEU A 42 -8.91 5.29 2.16
CA LEU A 42 -9.03 4.51 3.40
C LEU A 42 -10.03 3.35 3.26
N LYS A 43 -11.16 3.59 2.60
CA LYS A 43 -12.13 2.54 2.25
C LYS A 43 -11.49 1.48 1.35
N HIS A 44 -10.76 1.89 0.31
CA HIS A 44 -10.07 0.99 -0.60
C HIS A 44 -9.08 0.09 0.14
N ILE A 45 -8.19 0.67 0.96
CA ILE A 45 -7.22 -0.08 1.78
C ILE A 45 -7.91 -1.02 2.79
N LYS A 46 -9.07 -0.62 3.33
CA LYS A 46 -9.86 -1.50 4.20
C LYS A 46 -10.44 -2.69 3.44
N ALA A 47 -10.92 -2.48 2.22
CA ALA A 47 -11.50 -3.52 1.39
C ALA A 47 -10.48 -4.57 0.92
N THR A 48 -9.21 -4.20 0.77
CA THR A 48 -8.14 -5.16 0.42
C THR A 48 -7.71 -6.07 1.58
N GLY A 49 -8.24 -5.86 2.80
CA GLY A 49 -7.87 -6.64 3.99
C GLY A 49 -6.48 -6.33 4.55
N VAL A 50 -5.73 -5.39 3.95
CA VAL A 50 -4.37 -5.00 4.37
C VAL A 50 -4.39 -3.92 5.45
N SER A 51 -5.57 -3.57 5.98
CA SER A 51 -5.72 -2.56 7.02
C SER A 51 -5.41 -3.12 8.41
N ARG A 52 -4.17 -2.91 8.89
CA ARG A 52 -3.80 -3.14 10.30
C ARG A 52 -4.47 -2.15 11.26
N PHE A 53 -5.05 -1.07 10.72
CA PHE A 53 -5.71 0.02 11.46
C PHE A 53 -6.97 -0.40 12.23
N ALA A 54 -7.54 -1.58 11.96
CA ALA A 54 -8.74 -2.06 12.64
C ALA A 54 -8.49 -2.58 14.07
N LYS A 55 -7.25 -2.90 14.45
CA LYS A 55 -6.94 -3.56 15.75
C LYS A 55 -6.29 -2.64 16.78
N THR A 56 -5.86 -1.44 16.41
CA THR A 56 -5.08 -0.58 17.30
C THR A 56 -5.86 0.69 17.64
N GLN A 57 -6.31 0.72 18.90
CA GLN A 57 -6.74 1.86 19.70
C GLN A 57 -8.12 2.46 19.39
N LYS A 58 -9.05 2.29 20.36
CA LYS A 58 -10.27 3.09 20.48
C LYS A 58 -9.86 4.59 20.51
N GLY A 59 -10.29 5.36 19.51
CA GLY A 59 -10.14 6.83 19.51
C GLY A 59 -9.22 7.44 18.45
N LEU A 60 -8.43 6.67 17.69
CA LEU A 60 -7.57 7.23 16.64
C LEU A 60 -8.34 7.79 15.45
N TRP A 61 -9.52 7.23 15.14
CA TRP A 61 -10.33 7.62 13.98
C TRP A 61 -11.69 8.18 14.39
N THR A 62 -11.69 9.21 15.25
CA THR A 62 -12.90 10.02 15.47
C THR A 62 -13.23 10.79 14.19
N LYS A 63 -14.47 11.32 14.11
CA LYS A 63 -14.89 12.17 12.98
C LYS A 63 -13.90 13.31 12.71
N SER A 64 -13.44 14.00 13.77
CA SER A 64 -12.48 15.10 13.67
C SER A 64 -11.11 14.65 13.16
N HIS A 65 -10.61 13.47 13.57
CA HIS A 65 -9.35 12.93 13.05
C HIS A 65 -9.45 12.58 11.56
N ILE A 66 -10.59 12.03 11.12
CA ILE A 66 -10.82 11.72 9.70
C ILE A 66 -10.90 13.00 8.88
N GLU A 67 -11.61 14.02 9.35
CA GLU A 67 -11.71 15.32 8.67
C GLU A 67 -10.34 16.02 8.55
N LYS A 68 -9.56 15.99 9.63
CA LYS A 68 -8.19 16.52 9.62
C LYS A 68 -7.30 15.75 8.63
N PHE A 69 -7.37 14.42 8.65
CA PHE A 69 -6.63 13.58 7.71
C PHE A 69 -7.02 13.88 6.26
N GLU A 70 -8.31 13.97 5.94
CA GLU A 70 -8.79 14.31 4.60
C GLU A 70 -8.19 15.64 4.13
N LYS A 71 -8.29 16.68 4.96
CA LYS A 71 -7.77 18.00 4.62
C LYS A 71 -6.27 17.97 4.36
N GLU A 72 -5.49 17.47 5.32
CA GLU A 72 -4.02 17.45 5.23
C GLU A 72 -3.53 16.56 4.08
N TYR A 73 -4.20 15.43 3.82
CA TYR A 73 -3.84 14.52 2.75
C TYR A 73 -4.13 15.12 1.37
N ARG A 74 -5.29 15.76 1.19
CA ARG A 74 -5.60 16.47 -0.06
C ARG A 74 -4.63 17.60 -0.33
N GLU A 75 -4.32 18.43 0.67
CA GLU A 75 -3.39 19.56 0.53
C GLU A 75 -2.00 19.10 0.05
N ARG A 76 -1.57 17.89 0.45
CA ARG A 76 -0.24 17.35 0.11
C ARG A 76 -0.23 16.49 -1.16
N PHE A 77 -1.30 15.77 -1.46
CA PHE A 77 -1.29 14.68 -2.44
C PHE A 77 -2.39 14.77 -3.51
N CYS A 78 -3.25 15.80 -3.48
CA CYS A 78 -4.21 16.03 -4.55
C CYS A 78 -3.52 16.65 -5.77
N GLY A 79 -3.65 16.00 -6.92
CA GLY A 79 -3.22 16.51 -8.23
C GLY A 79 -4.41 16.78 -9.15
N GLN A 80 -4.14 16.91 -10.45
CA GLN A 80 -5.17 17.15 -11.48
C GLN A 80 -6.24 16.05 -11.54
N ASN A 81 -5.86 14.80 -11.25
CA ASN A 81 -6.74 13.63 -11.33
C ASN A 81 -7.34 13.24 -9.97
N GLY A 82 -7.20 14.10 -8.95
CA GLY A 82 -7.60 13.80 -7.58
C GLY A 82 -6.44 13.30 -6.73
N VAL A 83 -6.77 12.49 -5.70
CA VAL A 83 -5.82 12.02 -4.69
C VAL A 83 -5.23 10.68 -5.10
N GLY A 84 -3.91 10.59 -5.21
CA GLY A 84 -3.20 9.40 -5.70
C GLY A 84 -2.83 8.39 -4.60
N LEU A 85 -2.99 7.10 -4.90
CA LEU A 85 -2.45 5.97 -4.15
C LEU A 85 -1.59 5.11 -5.10
N THR A 86 -0.29 5.05 -4.84
CA THR A 86 0.67 4.30 -5.68
C THR A 86 0.90 2.90 -5.14
N TYR A 87 0.72 1.90 -6.00
CA TYR A 87 1.10 0.51 -5.80
C TYR A 87 2.39 0.21 -6.56
N HIS A 88 3.25 -0.62 -5.97
CA HIS A 88 4.43 -1.18 -6.62
C HIS A 88 4.36 -2.72 -6.58
N PRO A 89 3.44 -3.35 -7.36
CA PRO A 89 3.34 -4.80 -7.41
C PRO A 89 4.61 -5.44 -7.99
N ILE A 90 4.91 -6.63 -7.49
CA ILE A 90 6.01 -7.47 -7.95
C ILE A 90 5.41 -8.79 -8.43
N TYR A 91 5.66 -9.12 -9.69
CA TYR A 91 5.21 -10.36 -10.32
C TYR A 91 6.41 -11.29 -10.49
N CYS A 92 6.28 -12.52 -10.00
CA CYS A 92 7.32 -13.53 -10.13
C CYS A 92 6.72 -14.85 -10.57
N LEU A 93 7.25 -15.43 -11.66
CA LEU A 93 6.97 -16.81 -12.06
C LEU A 93 8.20 -17.64 -11.76
N ALA A 94 8.01 -18.68 -10.96
CA ALA A 94 9.05 -19.59 -10.56
C ALA A 94 8.55 -21.02 -10.67
N LYS A 95 9.36 -21.91 -11.24
CA LYS A 95 9.07 -23.34 -11.31
C LYS A 95 9.95 -24.07 -10.31
N LYS A 96 9.40 -25.13 -9.72
CA LYS A 96 10.19 -26.02 -8.87
C LYS A 96 11.31 -26.60 -9.73
N LEU A 97 12.53 -26.60 -9.17
CA LEU A 97 13.66 -27.31 -9.75
C LEU A 97 13.39 -28.81 -9.83
#